data_AF-A0A7J5AXV2-F1
#
_entry.id   AF-A0A7J5AXV2-F1
#
_cell.length_a   1.000
_cell.length_b   1.000
_cell.length_c   1.000
_cell.angle_alpha   90.00
_cell.angle_beta   90.00
_cell.angle_gamma   90.00
#
_symmetry.space_group_name_H-M   'P 1'
#
loop_
_entity.id
_entity.type
_entity.pdbx_description
1 polymer ?
#
loop_
_entity_poly.entity_id
_entity_poly.type
_entity_poly.pdbx_seq_one_letter_code
_entity_poly.pdbx_strand_id
1 'polypeptide(L)'
;MSDPRGVPSAGGYSPEVYDLLLDAGGRLASFYAARAARARSAHEYRRWQDKLAALSAEVADVDAQSNVSVVTKRNELVERYRAETRGSEGAGTVRGAS
;
A
#
# COMPACT_ATOMS: atom_id res chain seq x y z
N MET A 1 15.23 37.34 28.49
CA MET A 1 15.51 35.91 28.29
C MET A 1 14.23 35.26 27.80
N SER A 2 14.27 34.67 26.60
CA SER A 2 13.11 34.25 25.83
C SER A 2 12.43 32.98 26.41
N ASP A 3 11.11 33.05 26.50
CA ASP A 3 10.03 32.06 26.54
C ASP A 3 10.24 30.63 27.15
N PRO A 4 9.45 30.19 28.16
CA PRO A 4 9.48 28.84 28.72
C PRO A 4 8.64 27.81 27.93
N ARG A 5 8.13 28.13 26.73
CA ARG A 5 7.41 27.19 25.87
C ARG A 5 8.34 26.20 25.17
N GLY A 6 9.05 25.39 25.95
CA GLY A 6 9.60 24.12 25.51
C GLY A 6 8.45 23.20 25.10
N VAL A 7 7.87 23.43 23.92
CA VAL A 7 7.12 22.42 23.22
C VAL A 7 8.14 21.31 22.99
N PRO A 8 7.98 20.10 23.55
CA PRO A 8 8.81 19.00 23.09
C PRO A 8 8.60 18.92 21.59
N SER A 9 9.68 18.81 20.82
CA SER A 9 9.61 18.54 19.38
C SER A 9 8.82 17.24 19.21
N ALA A 10 7.50 17.37 19.03
CA ALA A 10 6.56 16.29 19.17
C ALA A 10 6.64 15.46 17.92
N GLY A 11 7.62 14.54 17.86
CA GLY A 11 7.68 13.40 16.93
C GLY A 11 7.11 13.67 15.53
N GLY A 12 7.45 14.82 14.96
CA GLY A 12 6.64 15.49 13.95
C GLY A 12 6.64 14.76 12.62
N TYR A 13 5.56 14.97 11.87
CA TYR A 13 5.45 14.64 10.45
C TYR A 13 6.80 14.73 9.74
N SER A 14 7.29 13.60 9.25
CA SER A 14 8.44 13.54 8.34
C SER A 14 7.91 13.29 6.94
N PRO A 15 8.05 14.27 6.02
CA PRO A 15 7.67 14.11 4.62
C PRO A 15 8.27 12.85 3.99
N GLU A 16 9.51 12.52 4.34
CA GLU A 16 10.23 11.34 3.86
C GLU A 16 9.56 10.03 4.30
N VAL A 17 9.02 9.99 5.53
CA VAL A 17 8.27 8.83 6.04
C VAL A 17 6.95 8.67 5.29
N TYR A 18 6.29 9.77 4.94
CA TYR A 18 5.07 9.76 4.13
C TYR A 18 5.34 9.36 2.68
N ASP A 19 6.45 9.81 2.08
CA ASP A 19 6.87 9.40 0.74
C ASP A 19 7.10 7.88 0.65
N LEU A 20 7.65 7.27 1.70
CA LEU A 20 7.81 5.82 1.78
C LEU A 20 6.47 5.07 1.85
N LEU A 21 5.45 5.65 2.49
CA LEU A 21 4.08 5.12 2.44
C LEU A 21 3.52 5.21 1.03
N LEU A 22 3.69 6.36 0.36
CA LEU A 22 3.23 6.56 -1.01
C LEU A 22 3.90 5.61 -2.00
N ASP A 23 5.20 5.34 -1.87
CA ASP A 23 5.91 4.34 -2.68
C ASP A 23 5.33 2.93 -2.46
N ALA A 24 5.10 2.54 -1.21
CA ALA A 24 4.52 1.24 -0.89
C ALA A 24 3.09 1.10 -1.46
N GLY A 25 2.25 2.12 -1.29
CA GLY A 25 0.91 2.19 -1.86
C GLY A 25 0.92 2.19 -3.39
N GLY A 26 1.82 2.96 -4.00
CA GLY A 26 1.97 3.05 -5.45
C GLY A 26 2.36 1.71 -6.11
N ARG A 27 3.25 0.94 -5.47
CA ARG A 27 3.61 -0.41 -5.95
C ARG A 27 2.43 -1.36 -5.92
N LEU A 28 1.67 -1.37 -4.83
CA LEU A 28 0.50 -2.23 -4.70
C LEU A 28 -0.63 -1.80 -5.64
N ALA A 29 -0.85 -0.50 -5.81
CA ALA A 29 -1.82 0.06 -6.75
C ALA A 29 -1.47 -0.32 -8.20
N SER A 30 -0.20 -0.19 -8.57
CA SER A 30 0.31 -0.58 -9.88
C SER A 30 0.10 -2.07 -10.14
N PHE A 31 0.33 -2.92 -9.13
CA PHE A 31 0.05 -4.34 -9.22
C PHE A 31 -1.43 -4.64 -9.44
N TYR A 32 -2.34 -4.05 -8.66
CA TYR A 32 -3.78 -4.26 -8.84
C TYR A 32 -4.28 -3.75 -10.20
N ALA A 33 -3.85 -2.58 -10.65
CA ALA A 33 -4.17 -2.07 -11.98
C ALA A 33 -3.67 -3.01 -13.09
N ALA A 34 -2.45 -3.53 -12.94
CA ALA A 34 -1.86 -4.45 -13.90
C ALA A 34 -2.55 -5.83 -13.93
N ARG A 35 -3.15 -6.27 -12.82
CA ARG A 35 -3.98 -7.48 -12.77
C ARG A 35 -5.38 -7.24 -13.33
N ALA A 36 -5.98 -6.08 -13.05
CA ALA A 36 -7.24 -5.68 -13.68
C ALA A 36 -7.11 -5.65 -15.21
N ALA A 37 -6.06 -5.02 -15.74
CA ALA A 37 -5.81 -4.95 -17.18
C ALA A 37 -5.60 -6.32 -17.86
N ARG A 38 -5.15 -7.34 -17.11
CA ARG A 38 -4.94 -8.71 -17.60
C ARG A 38 -6.09 -9.66 -17.27
N ALA A 39 -7.13 -9.18 -16.61
CA ALA A 39 -8.25 -10.00 -16.17
C ALA A 39 -8.97 -10.62 -17.37
N ARG A 40 -9.32 -11.91 -17.26
CA ARG A 40 -10.00 -12.65 -18.34
C ARG A 40 -11.52 -12.68 -18.17
N SER A 41 -12.03 -12.06 -17.11
CA SER A 41 -13.45 -11.99 -16.81
C SER A 41 -13.82 -10.66 -16.16
N ALA A 42 -15.07 -10.24 -16.33
CA ALA A 42 -15.60 -9.04 -15.67
C ALA A 42 -15.57 -9.15 -14.14
N HIS A 43 -15.79 -10.35 -13.60
CA HIS A 43 -15.70 -10.61 -12.17
C HIS A 43 -14.26 -10.43 -11.64
N GLU A 44 -13.26 -10.98 -12.35
CA GLU A 44 -11.85 -10.78 -11.99
C GLU A 44 -11.44 -9.31 -12.12
N TYR A 45 -11.85 -8.63 -13.19
CA TYR A 45 -11.60 -7.21 -13.39
C TYR A 45 -12.16 -6.39 -12.22
N ARG A 46 -13.43 -6.59 -11.87
CA ARG A 46 -14.10 -5.89 -10.78
C ARG A 46 -13.41 -6.14 -9.44
N ARG A 47 -13.04 -7.40 -9.15
CA ARG A 47 -12.29 -7.73 -7.93
C ARG A 47 -10.99 -6.92 -7.80
N TRP A 48 -10.22 -6.78 -8.88
CA TRP A 48 -8.98 -6.01 -8.84
C TRP A 48 -9.22 -4.50 -8.75
N GLN A 49 -10.28 -3.98 -9.39
CA GLN A 49 -10.70 -2.59 -9.25
C GLN A 49 -11.17 -2.26 -7.83
N ASP A 50 -11.95 -3.13 -7.19
CA ASP A 50 -12.42 -2.94 -5.81
C ASP A 50 -11.24 -2.89 -4.84
N LYS A 51 -10.23 -3.76 -5.03
CA LYS A 51 -8.98 -3.72 -4.27
C LYS A 51 -8.21 -2.41 -4.46
N LEU A 52 -8.14 -1.89 -5.69
CA LEU A 52 -7.49 -0.62 -5.99
C LEU A 52 -8.20 0.57 -5.35
N ALA A 53 -9.54 0.58 -5.39
CA ALA A 53 -10.35 1.61 -4.74
C ALA A 53 -10.18 1.56 -3.21
N ALA A 54 -10.24 0.38 -2.61
CA ALA A 54 -10.02 0.19 -1.17
C ALA A 54 -8.64 0.67 -0.73
N LEU A 55 -7.58 0.31 -1.48
CA LEU A 55 -6.23 0.79 -1.21
C LEU A 55 -6.12 2.32 -1.23
N SER A 56 -6.77 2.96 -2.20
CA SER A 56 -6.74 4.42 -2.33
C SER A 56 -7.40 5.09 -1.13
N ALA A 57 -8.51 4.54 -0.65
CA ALA A 57 -9.18 5.01 0.57
C ALA A 57 -8.33 4.77 1.82
N GLU A 58 -7.71 3.58 1.96
CA GLU A 58 -6.85 3.25 3.10
C GLU A 58 -5.64 4.18 3.22
N VAL A 59 -5.03 4.58 2.10
CA VAL A 59 -3.88 5.51 2.11
C VAL A 59 -4.33 6.94 2.43
N ALA A 60 -5.49 7.36 1.92
CA ALA A 60 -6.05 8.69 2.18
C ALA A 60 -6.46 8.89 3.65
N ASP A 61 -6.87 7.83 4.34
CA ASP A 61 -7.31 7.86 5.75
C ASP A 61 -6.13 7.83 6.76
N VAL A 62 -4.89 7.65 6.30
CA VAL A 62 -3.73 7.64 7.20
C VAL A 62 -3.53 9.01 7.81
N ASP A 63 -3.48 9.07 9.14
CA ASP A 63 -3.01 10.24 9.87
C ASP A 63 -1.54 10.54 9.53
N ALA A 64 -1.34 11.46 8.60
CA ALA A 64 -0.02 11.90 8.16
C ALA A 64 0.77 12.58 9.30
N GLN A 65 0.13 13.14 10.32
CA GLN A 65 0.83 13.79 11.43
C GLN A 65 1.42 12.79 12.43
N SER A 66 1.07 11.51 12.34
CA SER A 66 1.58 10.43 13.17
C SER A 66 2.54 9.53 12.39
N ASN A 67 3.85 9.68 12.63
CA ASN A 67 4.86 8.81 12.03
C ASN A 67 4.62 7.32 12.36
N VAL A 68 4.09 7.00 13.55
CA VAL A 68 3.74 5.62 13.93
C VAL A 68 2.63 5.08 13.04
N SER A 69 1.59 5.87 12.77
CA SER A 69 0.49 5.49 11.88
C SER A 69 0.99 5.27 10.45
N VAL A 70 1.83 6.20 9.94
CA VAL A 70 2.41 6.11 8.59
C VAL A 70 3.30 4.87 8.43
N VAL A 71 4.22 4.63 9.38
CA VAL A 71 5.11 3.45 9.35
C VAL A 71 4.32 2.15 9.46
N THR A 72 3.31 2.11 10.34
CA THR A 72 2.44 0.93 10.49
C THR A 72 1.74 0.62 9.17
N LYS A 73 1.07 1.61 8.57
CA LYS A 73 0.39 1.40 7.27
C LYS A 73 1.38 1.01 6.17
N ARG A 74 2.53 1.67 6.07
CA ARG A 74 3.57 1.32 5.09
C ARG A 74 3.94 -0.16 5.18
N ASN A 75 4.22 -0.66 6.39
CA ASN A 75 4.62 -2.06 6.59
C ASN A 75 3.49 -3.03 6.22
N GLU A 76 2.24 -2.71 6.56
CA GLU A 76 1.07 -3.49 6.11
C GLU A 76 0.99 -3.57 4.58
N LEU A 77 1.18 -2.45 3.88
CA LEU A 77 1.14 -2.42 2.42
C LEU A 77 2.28 -3.24 1.78
N VAL A 78 3.48 -3.18 2.35
CA VAL A 78 4.62 -3.99 1.90
C VAL A 78 4.35 -5.49 2.07
N GLU A 79 3.83 -5.91 3.23
CA GLU A 79 3.50 -7.32 3.46
C GLU A 79 2.34 -7.79 2.59
N ARG A 80 1.32 -6.94 2.38
CA ARG A 80 0.22 -7.23 1.45
C ARG A 80 0.73 -7.40 0.03
N TYR A 81 1.63 -6.53 -0.44
CA TYR A 81 2.26 -6.66 -1.76
C TYR A 81 3.01 -7.99 -1.90
N ARG A 82 3.82 -8.36 -0.91
CA ARG A 82 4.54 -9.65 -0.88
C ARG A 82 3.59 -10.85 -0.93
N ALA A 83 2.47 -10.80 -0.21
CA ALA A 83 1.47 -11.86 -0.21
C ALA A 83 0.78 -12.00 -1.57
N GLU A 84 0.39 -10.88 -2.18
CA GLU A 84 -0.30 -10.85 -3.48
C GLU A 84 0.60 -11.31 -4.63
N THR A 85 1.89 -10.98 -4.61
CA THR A 85 2.85 -11.46 -5.61
C THR A 85 3.11 -12.96 -5.48
N ARG A 86 3.38 -13.46 -4.26
CA ARG A 86 3.55 -14.90 -3.99
C ARG A 86 2.33 -15.73 -4.39
N GLY A 87 1.13 -15.25 -4.06
CA GLY A 87 -0.13 -15.90 -4.42
C GLY A 87 -0.40 -15.90 -5.93
N SER A 88 0.19 -14.96 -6.67
CA SER A 88 0.06 -14.88 -8.13
C SER A 88 1.03 -15.80 -8.87
N GLU A 89 2.21 -16.10 -8.31
CA GLU A 89 3.18 -17.03 -8.88
C GLU A 89 2.70 -18.50 -8.77
N GLY A 90 2.03 -18.87 -7.68
CA GLY A 90 1.50 -20.23 -7.48
C GLY A 90 0.37 -20.63 -8.43
N ALA A 91 -0.34 -19.67 -9.03
CA ALA A 91 -1.40 -19.94 -10.01
C ALA A 91 -0.88 -20.14 -11.45
N GLY A 92 0.43 -19.96 -11.68
CA GLY A 92 1.07 -20.08 -12.99
C GLY A 92 1.65 -21.47 -13.31
N THR A 93 1.74 -22.38 -12.33
CA THR A 93 2.30 -23.73 -12.55
C THR A 93 1.19 -24.73 -12.90
N VAL A 94 0.49 -24.50 -14.01
CA VAL A 94 -0.25 -25.56 -14.72
C VAL A 94 0.12 -25.52 -16.21
N ARG A 95 1.21 -26.20 -16.52
CA ARG A 95 1.61 -26.73 -17.84
C ARG A 95 2.71 -27.75 -17.51
N GLY A 96 2.52 -29.06 -17.59
CA GLY A 96 1.98 -29.84 -18.70
C GLY A 96 3.14 -30.66 -19.30
N ALA A 97 2.88 -31.93 -19.62
CA ALA A 97 3.78 -33.02 -20.10
C ALA A 97 4.17 -34.00 -18.97
N SER A 98 3.87 -35.30 -19.03
CA SER A 98 3.26 -36.16 -20.06
C SER A 98 2.59 -37.36 -19.38
#